data_AF-A0AAN1LB40-F1
#
_entry.id   AF-A0AAN1LB40-F1
#
_cell.length_a   1.000
_cell.length_b   1.000
_cell.length_c   1.000
_cell.angle_alpha   90.00
_cell.angle_beta   90.00
_cell.angle_gamma   90.00
#
_symmetry.space_group_name_H-M   'P 1'
#
loop_
_entity.id
_entity.type
_entity.pdbx_description
1 polymer ?
#
loop_
_entity_poly.entity_id
_entity_poly.type
_entity_poly.pdbx_seq_one_letter_code
_entity_poly.pdbx_strand_id
1 'polypeptide(L)'
;MTTPILALWQRGVRLNQAPYSFAPKADKEEHQRLHKVSAIDAMAASVDNLKAEGRYGPSALQEILEGPQKILSARAEWDDRMRKFIVYHLKQGNLFGYGFEPPRRMDSQPVEIPASYWNGRIQWDKADLSSQGLKLIEIRVVSRQLRDTVLNVSNEDRTAPPAAGRPTVGPAIKAAFTALQEAGEIDVDASQQSHYPKVRAWLKQNFPNLSVPAEEISDKTIQKHFSHYFNALRKSSKL
;
A
#
# COMPACT_ATOMS: atom_id res chain seq x y z
N MET A 1 1.14 1.23 -24.92
CA MET A 1 0.19 1.26 -23.78
C MET A 1 0.38 -0.03 -23.00
N THR A 2 0.82 0.04 -21.75
CA THR A 2 1.01 -1.13 -20.91
C THR A 2 -0.35 -1.58 -20.41
N THR A 3 -0.78 -2.81 -20.72
CA THR A 3 -2.04 -3.36 -20.24
C THR A 3 -2.09 -3.27 -18.70
N PRO A 4 -3.23 -2.92 -18.07
CA PRO A 4 -3.33 -2.76 -16.61
C PRO A 4 -2.75 -3.93 -15.81
N ILE A 5 -2.91 -5.15 -16.32
CA ILE A 5 -2.40 -6.39 -15.71
C ILE A 5 -0.87 -6.49 -15.78
N LEU A 6 -0.24 -6.01 -16.85
CA LEU A 6 1.22 -5.97 -16.97
C LEU A 6 1.83 -4.96 -15.98
N ALA A 7 1.17 -3.82 -15.77
CA ALA A 7 1.59 -2.84 -14.76
C ALA A 7 1.47 -3.41 -13.33
N LEU A 8 0.41 -4.16 -13.04
CA LEU A 8 0.26 -4.90 -11.78
C LEU A 8 1.37 -5.92 -11.58
N TRP A 9 1.65 -6.73 -12.60
CA TRP A 9 2.73 -7.72 -12.54
C TRP A 9 4.09 -7.05 -12.29
N GLN A 10 4.43 -5.97 -13.01
CA GLN A 10 5.72 -5.27 -12.85
C GLN A 10 5.93 -4.73 -11.43
N ARG A 11 4.87 -4.24 -10.78
CA ARG A 11 4.90 -3.69 -9.41
C ARG A 11 4.72 -4.76 -8.32
N GLY A 12 4.37 -5.98 -8.70
CA GLY A 12 4.17 -7.10 -7.79
C GLY A 12 5.49 -7.67 -7.26
N VAL A 13 5.41 -8.26 -6.06
CA VAL A 13 6.51 -8.96 -5.40
C VAL A 13 6.59 -10.39 -5.92
N ARG A 14 7.76 -10.89 -6.27
CA ARG A 14 7.92 -12.28 -6.74
C ARG A 14 7.45 -13.28 -5.66
N LEU A 15 6.79 -14.36 -6.08
CA LEU A 15 6.17 -15.33 -5.16
C LEU A 15 7.13 -15.86 -4.09
N ASN A 16 8.40 -16.06 -4.44
CA ASN A 16 9.44 -16.51 -3.51
C ASN A 16 9.75 -15.51 -2.38
N GLN A 17 9.51 -14.21 -2.61
CA GLN A 17 9.72 -13.12 -1.66
C GLN A 17 8.42 -12.68 -0.98
N ALA A 18 7.27 -13.15 -1.45
CA ALA A 18 5.97 -12.82 -0.89
C ALA A 18 5.83 -13.17 0.61
N PRO A 19 6.30 -14.36 1.09
CA PRO A 19 6.26 -14.71 2.51
C PRO A 19 6.89 -13.63 3.41
N TYR A 20 8.05 -13.09 3.02
CA TYR A 20 8.70 -12.02 3.78
C TYR A 20 8.03 -10.66 3.58
N SER A 21 7.67 -10.31 2.35
CA SER A 21 7.19 -8.96 2.03
C SER A 21 5.83 -8.65 2.62
N PHE A 22 4.92 -9.63 2.62
CA PHE A 22 3.56 -9.49 3.15
C PHE A 22 3.40 -10.03 4.57
N ALA A 23 4.46 -10.54 5.19
CA ALA A 23 4.41 -10.98 6.59
C ALA A 23 3.97 -9.82 7.53
N PRO A 24 3.20 -10.12 8.58
CA PRO A 24 2.97 -9.21 9.68
C PRO A 24 4.27 -8.72 10.32
N LYS A 25 4.23 -7.56 10.97
CA LYS A 25 5.42 -6.93 11.57
C LYS A 25 6.15 -7.87 12.55
N ALA A 26 5.40 -8.53 13.43
CA ALA A 26 5.98 -9.47 14.39
C ALA A 26 6.73 -10.63 13.71
N ASP A 27 6.18 -11.17 12.62
CA ASP A 27 6.81 -12.26 11.87
C ASP A 27 8.06 -11.82 11.11
N LYS A 28 8.09 -10.57 10.64
CA LYS A 28 9.30 -9.98 10.02
C LYS A 28 10.43 -9.83 11.03
N GLU A 29 10.12 -9.36 12.24
CA GLU A 29 11.08 -9.23 13.34
C GLU A 29 11.63 -10.61 13.72
N GLU A 30 10.75 -11.62 13.81
CA GLU A 30 11.15 -13.00 14.09
C GLU A 30 12.05 -13.57 12.98
N HIS A 31 11.71 -13.36 11.70
CA HIS A 31 12.59 -13.75 10.60
C HIS A 31 13.96 -13.10 10.69
N GLN A 32 14.01 -11.79 10.98
CA GLN A 32 15.28 -11.10 11.18
C GLN A 32 16.07 -11.69 12.35
N ARG A 33 15.41 -12.04 13.46
CA ARG A 33 16.05 -12.71 14.61
C ARG A 33 16.64 -14.06 14.20
N LEU A 34 15.86 -14.90 13.51
CA LEU A 34 16.27 -16.24 13.07
C LEU A 34 17.41 -16.21 12.03
N HIS A 35 17.46 -15.17 11.20
CA HIS A 35 18.50 -14.99 10.17
C HIS A 35 19.72 -14.18 10.62
N LYS A 36 19.64 -13.44 11.74
CA LYS A 36 20.79 -12.81 12.40
C LYS A 36 21.71 -13.83 13.07
N VAL A 37 21.16 -14.93 13.57
CA VAL A 37 21.95 -16.00 14.17
C VAL A 37 22.55 -16.85 13.05
N SER A 38 23.86 -16.73 12.81
CA SER A 38 24.56 -17.58 11.85
C SER A 38 24.60 -19.03 12.36
N ALA A 39 24.09 -19.96 11.57
CA ALA A 39 24.17 -21.38 11.90
C ALA A 39 25.62 -21.89 11.89
N ILE A 40 26.50 -21.22 11.13
CA ILE A 40 27.94 -21.53 11.07
C ILE A 40 28.63 -21.04 12.35
N ASP A 41 28.29 -19.84 12.83
CA ASP A 41 28.89 -19.29 14.05
C ASP A 41 28.41 -20.07 15.28
N ALA A 42 27.14 -20.48 15.29
CA ALA A 42 26.60 -21.38 16.31
C ALA A 42 27.30 -22.74 16.30
N MET A 43 27.61 -23.30 15.12
CA MET A 43 28.37 -24.53 15.00
C MET A 43 29.81 -24.37 15.50
N ALA A 44 30.48 -23.27 15.12
CA ALA A 44 31.85 -22.97 15.55
C ALA A 44 31.94 -22.81 17.07
N ALA A 45 31.01 -22.08 17.68
CA ALA A 45 30.93 -21.93 19.13
C ALA A 45 30.70 -23.27 19.85
N SER A 46 29.86 -24.16 19.31
CA SER A 46 29.66 -25.50 19.86
C SER A 46 30.95 -26.34 19.77
N VAL A 47 31.69 -26.26 18.67
CA VAL A 47 32.98 -26.96 18.50
C VAL A 47 34.02 -26.45 19.50
N ASP A 48 34.10 -25.14 19.70
CA ASP A 48 35.09 -24.53 20.61
C ASP A 48 34.79 -24.86 22.07
N ASN A 49 33.52 -24.84 22.49
CA ASN A 49 33.11 -25.23 23.84
C ASN A 49 33.43 -26.71 24.13
N LEU A 50 33.14 -27.62 23.19
CA LEU A 50 33.40 -29.05 23.39
C LEU A 50 34.90 -29.39 23.43
N LYS A 51 35.70 -28.67 22.62
CA LYS A 51 37.17 -28.77 22.70
C LYS A 51 37.68 -28.29 24.06
N ALA A 52 37.15 -27.18 24.57
CA ALA A 52 37.52 -26.64 25.89
C ALA A 52 37.14 -27.59 27.05
N GLU A 53 36.03 -28.32 26.92
CA GLU A 53 35.58 -29.33 27.88
C GLU A 53 36.26 -30.70 27.73
N GLY A 54 37.15 -30.86 26.74
CA GLY A 54 37.86 -32.13 26.48
C GLY A 54 36.94 -33.28 26.07
N ARG A 55 35.74 -32.96 25.58
CA ARG A 55 34.73 -33.95 25.20
C ARG A 55 34.90 -34.35 23.74
N TYR A 56 35.19 -35.62 23.50
CA TYR A 56 35.36 -36.19 22.16
C TYR A 56 34.51 -37.45 22.01
N GLY A 57 33.96 -37.68 20.82
CA GLY A 57 33.19 -38.88 20.48
C GLY A 57 31.81 -38.60 19.88
N PRO A 58 30.99 -39.66 19.66
CA PRO A 58 29.70 -39.55 18.99
C PRO A 58 28.70 -38.60 19.67
N SER A 59 28.73 -38.51 21.01
CA SER A 59 27.87 -37.59 21.79
C SER A 59 28.24 -36.11 21.58
N ALA A 60 29.53 -35.79 21.53
CA ALA A 60 30.01 -34.44 21.20
C ALA A 60 29.61 -34.05 19.77
N LEU A 61 29.64 -35.01 18.83
CA LEU A 61 29.18 -34.82 17.45
C LEU A 61 27.68 -34.47 17.37
N GLN A 62 26.86 -35.11 18.22
CA GLN A 62 25.43 -34.83 18.30
C GLN A 62 25.17 -33.40 18.83
N GLU A 63 25.88 -32.98 19.88
CA GLU A 63 25.77 -31.63 20.46
C GLU A 63 26.22 -30.51 19.50
N ILE A 64 27.25 -30.76 18.68
CA ILE A 64 27.70 -29.84 17.61
C ILE A 64 26.58 -29.60 16.59
N LEU A 65 25.80 -30.62 16.26
CA LEU A 65 24.75 -30.55 15.24
C LEU A 65 23.43 -30.00 15.78
N GLU A 66 23.15 -30.14 17.08
CA GLU A 66 21.90 -29.69 17.69
C GLU A 66 21.66 -28.18 17.56
N GLY A 67 22.69 -27.35 17.77
CA GLY A 67 22.58 -25.89 17.66
C GLY A 67 22.17 -25.42 16.25
N PRO A 68 22.94 -25.79 15.21
CA PRO A 68 22.60 -25.52 13.81
C PRO A 68 21.24 -26.10 13.42
N GLN A 69 20.92 -27.32 13.86
CA GLN A 69 19.66 -27.97 13.51
C GLN A 69 18.46 -27.25 14.10
N LYS A 70 18.51 -26.77 15.35
CA LYS A 70 17.45 -25.95 15.96
C LYS A 70 17.20 -24.66 15.17
N ILE A 71 18.27 -23.98 14.73
CA ILE A 71 18.17 -22.75 13.93
C ILE A 71 17.55 -23.05 12.55
N LEU A 72 18.02 -24.11 11.88
CA LEU A 72 17.51 -24.49 10.56
C LEU A 72 16.04 -24.94 10.61
N SER A 73 15.66 -25.71 11.63
CA SER A 73 14.26 -26.13 11.84
C SER A 73 13.36 -24.93 12.09
N ALA A 74 13.76 -23.99 12.97
CA ALA A 74 12.97 -22.78 13.24
C ALA A 74 12.78 -21.91 11.97
N ARG A 75 13.79 -21.82 11.11
CA ARG A 75 13.67 -21.14 9.81
C ARG A 75 12.70 -21.87 8.88
N ALA A 76 12.79 -23.20 8.80
CA ALA A 76 11.90 -24.00 7.97
C ALA A 76 10.43 -23.90 8.43
N GLU A 77 10.20 -23.91 9.74
CA GLU A 77 8.87 -23.72 10.34
C GLU A 77 8.30 -22.33 10.05
N TRP A 78 9.13 -21.28 10.18
CA TRP A 78 8.74 -19.93 9.82
C TRP A 78 8.35 -19.84 8.33
N ASP A 79 9.17 -20.43 7.46
CA ASP A 79 8.93 -20.48 6.01
C ASP A 79 7.62 -21.18 5.68
N ASP A 80 7.39 -22.38 6.23
CA ASP A 80 6.16 -23.15 5.99
C ASP A 80 4.91 -22.37 6.44
N ARG A 81 4.98 -21.79 7.64
CA ARG A 81 3.89 -20.98 8.20
C ARG A 81 3.59 -19.76 7.32
N MET A 82 4.60 -19.04 6.86
CA MET A 82 4.40 -17.86 6.02
C MET A 82 3.96 -18.22 4.60
N ARG A 83 4.43 -19.34 4.04
CA ARG A 83 3.91 -19.86 2.76
C ARG A 83 2.42 -20.19 2.85
N LYS A 84 1.99 -20.85 3.93
CA LYS A 84 0.57 -21.12 4.22
C LYS A 84 -0.24 -19.84 4.35
N PHE A 85 0.29 -18.83 5.05
CA PHE A 85 -0.32 -17.50 5.18
C PHE A 85 -0.55 -16.86 3.80
N ILE A 86 0.47 -16.82 2.93
CA ILE A 86 0.34 -16.25 1.59
C ILE A 86 -0.72 -16.99 0.77
N VAL A 87 -0.69 -18.32 0.76
CA VAL A 87 -1.68 -19.13 0.02
C VAL A 87 -3.10 -18.90 0.54
N TYR A 88 -3.28 -18.79 1.86
CA TYR A 88 -4.57 -18.45 2.45
C TYR A 88 -5.07 -17.10 1.93
N HIS A 89 -4.24 -16.06 1.97
CA HIS A 89 -4.62 -14.72 1.50
C HIS A 89 -4.87 -14.63 -0.02
N LEU A 90 -4.17 -15.45 -0.82
CA LEU A 90 -4.42 -15.59 -2.26
C LEU A 90 -5.77 -16.25 -2.55
N LYS A 91 -6.15 -17.27 -1.77
CA LYS A 91 -7.45 -17.95 -1.91
C LYS A 91 -8.62 -17.08 -1.45
N GLN A 92 -8.43 -16.25 -0.42
CA GLN A 92 -9.45 -15.35 0.11
C GLN A 92 -9.60 -14.04 -0.69
N GLY A 93 -8.76 -13.79 -1.70
CA GLY A 93 -8.80 -12.57 -2.49
C GLY A 93 -8.29 -11.33 -1.75
N ASN A 94 -7.45 -11.51 -0.72
CA ASN A 94 -6.75 -10.42 -0.04
C ASN A 94 -5.43 -10.08 -0.75
N LEU A 95 -4.83 -11.09 -1.37
CA LEU A 95 -3.69 -10.99 -2.28
C LEU A 95 -4.10 -11.54 -3.65
N PHE A 96 -3.43 -11.05 -4.69
CA PHE A 96 -3.68 -11.45 -6.07
C PHE A 96 -2.36 -11.85 -6.71
N GLY A 97 -2.34 -12.98 -7.43
CA GLY A 97 -1.16 -13.40 -8.16
C GLY A 97 -1.34 -13.23 -9.66
N TYR A 98 -0.26 -12.81 -10.31
CA TYR A 98 -0.18 -12.61 -11.75
C TYR A 98 1.03 -13.38 -12.27
N GLY A 99 0.89 -14.08 -13.38
CA GLY A 99 1.98 -14.87 -13.98
C GLY A 99 1.76 -15.10 -15.46
N PHE A 100 2.65 -15.86 -16.10
CA PHE A 100 2.54 -16.19 -17.52
C PHE A 100 2.28 -17.68 -17.73
N GLU A 101 1.49 -18.00 -18.75
CA GLU A 101 1.39 -19.36 -19.27
C GLU A 101 2.53 -19.60 -20.28
N PRO A 102 3.33 -20.67 -20.14
CA PRO A 102 4.37 -21.01 -21.10
C PRO A 102 3.77 -21.64 -22.36
N PRO A 103 4.40 -21.46 -23.55
CA PRO A 103 5.63 -20.72 -23.77
C PRO A 103 5.40 -19.20 -23.80
N ARG A 104 6.23 -18.46 -23.05
CA ARG A 104 6.20 -17.00 -23.05
C ARG A 104 6.82 -16.45 -24.34
N ARG A 105 6.04 -15.63 -25.04
CA ARG A 105 6.46 -14.86 -26.21
C ARG A 105 6.73 -13.42 -25.78
N MET A 106 7.38 -12.64 -26.65
CA MET A 106 7.73 -11.24 -26.37
C MET A 106 6.50 -10.35 -26.12
N ASP A 107 5.37 -10.71 -26.71
CA ASP A 107 4.08 -10.03 -26.60
C ASP A 107 3.14 -10.64 -25.55
N SER A 108 3.54 -11.76 -24.92
CA SER A 108 2.73 -12.43 -23.89
C SER A 108 2.40 -11.47 -22.76
N GLN A 109 1.13 -11.44 -22.37
CA GLN A 109 0.64 -10.69 -21.23
C GLN A 109 0.51 -11.60 -20.01
N PRO A 110 0.76 -11.09 -18.80
CA PRO A 110 0.49 -11.85 -17.61
C PRO A 110 -1.03 -12.02 -17.43
N VAL A 111 -1.42 -13.14 -16.84
CA VAL A 111 -2.81 -13.48 -16.50
C VAL A 111 -2.99 -13.43 -14.98
N GLU A 112 -4.18 -13.02 -14.53
CA GLU A 112 -4.57 -13.13 -13.13
C GLU A 112 -4.82 -14.62 -12.81
N ILE A 113 -4.23 -15.10 -11.72
CA ILE A 113 -4.35 -16.50 -11.29
C ILE A 113 -5.59 -16.62 -10.39
N PRO A 114 -6.64 -17.36 -10.81
CA PRO A 114 -7.85 -17.47 -10.02
C PRO A 114 -7.63 -18.15 -8.66
N ALA A 115 -8.47 -17.83 -7.68
CA ALA A 115 -8.40 -18.39 -6.33
C ALA A 115 -8.36 -19.94 -6.32
N SER A 116 -9.09 -20.58 -7.23
CA SER A 116 -9.18 -22.04 -7.37
C SER A 116 -7.87 -22.71 -7.81
N TYR A 117 -6.99 -21.98 -8.49
CA TYR A 117 -5.73 -22.53 -9.01
C TYR A 117 -4.67 -22.70 -7.92
N TRP A 118 -4.76 -21.96 -6.82
CA TRP A 118 -3.84 -22.04 -5.67
C TRP A 118 -3.96 -23.32 -4.84
N ASN A 119 -4.84 -24.25 -5.23
CA ASN A 119 -4.86 -25.62 -4.70
C ASN A 119 -3.82 -26.52 -5.38
N GLY A 120 -3.17 -26.05 -6.45
CA GLY A 120 -2.14 -26.79 -7.17
C GLY A 120 -0.78 -26.83 -6.47
N ARG A 121 0.21 -27.38 -7.19
CA ARG A 121 1.59 -27.49 -6.71
C ARG A 121 2.33 -26.18 -6.95
N ILE A 122 2.77 -25.54 -5.85
CA ILE A 122 3.56 -24.30 -5.90
C ILE A 122 5.05 -24.64 -5.76
N GLN A 123 5.86 -24.20 -6.71
CA GLN A 123 7.32 -24.23 -6.63
C GLN A 123 7.81 -22.84 -6.19
N TRP A 124 7.96 -22.69 -4.87
CA TRP A 124 8.27 -21.40 -4.25
C TRP A 124 9.60 -20.82 -4.72
N ASP A 125 10.63 -21.65 -4.88
CA ASP A 125 11.95 -21.27 -5.37
C ASP A 125 11.91 -20.63 -6.76
N LYS A 126 11.13 -21.21 -7.68
CA LYS A 126 11.01 -20.76 -9.07
C LYS A 126 9.99 -19.65 -9.26
N ALA A 127 9.04 -19.54 -8.33
CA ALA A 127 7.81 -18.76 -8.47
C ALA A 127 6.89 -19.33 -9.57
N ASP A 128 6.72 -20.65 -9.57
CA ASP A 128 5.85 -21.37 -10.51
C ASP A 128 4.65 -22.03 -9.79
N LEU A 129 3.55 -22.18 -10.50
CA LEU A 129 2.35 -22.90 -10.06
C LEU A 129 1.93 -23.89 -11.15
N SER A 130 1.68 -25.13 -10.76
CA SER A 130 1.08 -26.14 -11.62
C SER A 130 -0.26 -26.58 -11.06
N SER A 131 -1.34 -26.39 -11.82
CA SER A 131 -2.70 -26.73 -11.39
C SER A 131 -3.57 -27.02 -12.60
N GLN A 132 -4.41 -28.06 -12.52
CA GLN A 132 -5.40 -28.41 -13.55
C GLN A 132 -4.79 -28.56 -14.96
N GLY A 133 -3.57 -29.10 -15.06
CA GLY A 133 -2.87 -29.25 -16.34
C GLY A 133 -2.23 -27.96 -16.89
N LEU A 134 -2.46 -26.81 -16.25
CA LEU A 134 -1.80 -25.55 -16.58
C LEU A 134 -0.56 -25.34 -15.73
N LYS A 135 0.43 -24.68 -16.33
CA LYS A 135 1.63 -24.18 -15.64
C LYS A 135 1.66 -22.66 -15.75
N LEU A 136 1.89 -22.00 -14.63
CA LEU A 136 2.08 -20.56 -14.54
C LEU A 136 3.48 -20.30 -14.02
N ILE A 137 4.20 -19.36 -14.65
CA ILE A 137 5.59 -19.03 -14.35
C ILE A 137 5.76 -17.54 -14.04
N GLU A 138 6.89 -17.21 -13.40
CA GLU A 138 7.25 -15.84 -12.99
C GLU A 138 6.15 -15.15 -12.18
N ILE A 139 5.57 -15.90 -11.24
CA ILE A 139 4.42 -15.43 -10.49
C ILE A 139 4.83 -14.29 -9.57
N ARG A 140 4.06 -13.21 -9.61
CA ARG A 140 4.18 -12.05 -8.73
C ARG A 140 2.87 -11.81 -8.00
N VAL A 141 2.97 -11.41 -6.75
CA VAL A 141 1.87 -11.20 -5.82
C VAL A 141 1.72 -9.71 -5.54
N VAL A 142 0.47 -9.26 -5.52
CA VAL A 142 0.05 -7.87 -5.36
C VAL A 142 -0.97 -7.78 -4.23
N SER A 143 -0.90 -6.71 -3.42
CA SER A 143 -1.92 -6.41 -2.41
C SER A 143 -3.19 -5.84 -3.04
N ARG A 144 -4.32 -6.00 -2.37
CA ARG A 144 -5.59 -5.38 -2.78
C ARG A 144 -5.45 -3.86 -3.03
N GLN A 145 -4.79 -3.13 -2.13
CA GLN A 145 -4.58 -1.68 -2.28
C GLN A 145 -3.87 -1.31 -3.58
N LEU A 146 -2.80 -2.02 -3.93
CA LEU A 146 -2.06 -1.79 -5.16
C LEU A 146 -2.89 -2.20 -6.39
N ARG A 147 -3.63 -3.32 -6.29
CA ARG A 147 -4.56 -3.76 -7.34
C ARG A 147 -5.59 -2.69 -7.65
N ASP A 148 -6.29 -2.23 -6.64
CA ASP A 148 -7.34 -1.24 -6.76
C ASP A 148 -6.78 0.08 -7.29
N THR A 149 -5.59 0.49 -6.84
CA THR A 149 -4.93 1.71 -7.36
C THR A 149 -4.67 1.61 -8.86
N VAL A 150 -4.07 0.52 -9.35
CA VAL A 150 -3.73 0.41 -10.79
C VAL A 150 -4.98 0.18 -11.65
N LEU A 151 -5.93 -0.63 -11.18
CA LEU A 151 -7.17 -0.89 -11.91
C LEU A 151 -8.11 0.33 -11.92
N ASN A 152 -8.18 1.11 -10.83
CA ASN A 152 -8.94 2.35 -10.82
C ASN A 152 -8.30 3.41 -11.72
N VAL A 153 -6.97 3.51 -11.75
CA VAL A 153 -6.25 4.34 -12.73
C VAL A 153 -6.57 3.90 -14.17
N SER A 154 -6.85 2.61 -14.40
CA SER A 154 -7.20 2.08 -15.72
C SER A 154 -8.66 2.33 -16.11
N ASN A 155 -9.54 2.59 -15.13
CA ASN A 155 -10.92 3.04 -15.36
C ASN A 155 -11.00 4.55 -15.60
N GLU A 156 -9.97 5.30 -15.23
CA GLU A 156 -9.85 6.73 -15.51
C GLU A 156 -9.36 7.02 -16.95
N ASP A 157 -8.94 5.98 -17.71
CA ASP A 157 -8.37 6.13 -19.07
C ASP A 157 -9.40 5.97 -20.21
N ARG A 158 -10.70 6.09 -19.92
CA ARG A 158 -11.78 6.22 -20.93
C ARG A 158 -12.73 7.40 -20.75
N THR A 159 -12.42 8.28 -19.81
CA THR A 159 -12.85 9.67 -19.91
C THR A 159 -11.57 10.46 -20.06
N ALA A 160 -11.50 11.29 -21.10
CA ALA A 160 -10.51 12.35 -21.21
C ALA A 160 -10.18 12.92 -19.83
N PRO A 161 -8.91 13.32 -19.56
CA PRO A 161 -8.55 13.90 -18.27
C PRO A 161 -9.65 14.89 -17.90
N PRO A 162 -10.26 14.84 -16.69
CA PRO A 162 -11.19 15.89 -16.32
C PRO A 162 -10.36 17.15 -16.43
N ALA A 163 -10.60 17.93 -17.50
CA ALA A 163 -9.93 19.20 -17.72
C ALA A 163 -10.07 19.91 -16.39
N ALA A 164 -8.95 20.13 -15.69
CA ALA A 164 -8.90 20.51 -14.28
C ALA A 164 -10.13 21.37 -13.99
N GLY A 165 -11.15 20.75 -13.38
CA GLY A 165 -12.49 21.29 -13.43
C GLY A 165 -12.43 22.67 -12.82
N ARG A 166 -12.72 23.69 -13.64
CA ARG A 166 -12.68 25.11 -13.30
C ARG A 166 -13.05 25.25 -11.82
N PRO A 167 -12.11 25.64 -10.92
CA PRO A 167 -12.28 25.45 -9.48
C PRO A 167 -13.66 25.89 -9.03
N THR A 168 -14.38 24.96 -8.40
CA THR A 168 -15.75 25.23 -7.97
C THR A 168 -15.74 26.29 -6.88
N VAL A 169 -16.78 27.10 -6.86
CA VAL A 169 -16.87 28.30 -6.01
C VAL A 169 -16.85 27.95 -4.50
N GLY A 170 -17.32 26.75 -4.10
CA GLY A 170 -17.40 26.34 -2.70
C GLY A 170 -16.05 26.22 -1.97
N PRO A 171 -15.10 25.39 -2.46
CA PRO A 171 -13.75 25.30 -1.91
C PRO A 171 -13.01 26.65 -1.90
N ALA A 172 -13.21 27.47 -2.93
CA ALA A 172 -12.59 28.78 -3.01
C ALA A 172 -13.13 29.77 -1.96
N ILE A 173 -14.45 29.79 -1.73
CA ILE A 173 -15.05 30.60 -0.65
C ILE A 173 -14.55 30.15 0.73
N LYS A 174 -14.35 28.85 0.93
CA LYS A 174 -13.76 28.33 2.18
C LYS A 174 -12.35 28.86 2.39
N ALA A 175 -11.51 28.78 1.35
CA ALA A 175 -10.15 29.31 1.41
C ALA A 175 -10.14 30.82 1.67
N ALA A 176 -11.06 31.57 1.04
CA ALA A 176 -11.24 33.00 1.29
C ALA A 176 -11.64 33.28 2.74
N PHE A 177 -12.56 32.50 3.32
CA PHE A 177 -12.96 32.65 4.73
C PHE A 177 -11.77 32.45 5.66
N THR A 178 -11.00 31.37 5.49
CA THR A 178 -9.84 31.07 6.33
C THR A 178 -8.78 32.17 6.22
N ALA A 179 -8.45 32.62 5.01
CA ALA A 179 -7.47 33.68 4.81
C ALA A 179 -7.92 35.03 5.40
N LEU A 180 -9.19 35.40 5.24
CA LEU A 180 -9.73 36.63 5.83
C LEU A 180 -9.81 36.53 7.36
N GLN A 181 -10.06 35.34 7.91
CA GLN A 181 -10.04 35.10 9.36
C GLN A 181 -8.63 35.24 9.92
N GLU A 182 -7.63 34.63 9.28
CA GLU A 182 -6.21 34.75 9.66
C GLU A 182 -5.71 36.20 9.56
N ALA A 183 -6.20 36.95 8.57
CA ALA A 183 -5.91 38.37 8.42
C ALA A 183 -6.65 39.29 9.41
N GLY A 184 -7.52 38.74 10.27
CA GLY A 184 -8.33 39.54 11.21
C GLY A 184 -9.41 40.39 10.54
N GLU A 185 -9.79 40.07 9.29
CA GLU A 185 -10.72 40.84 8.47
C GLU A 185 -12.19 40.39 8.58
N ILE A 186 -12.44 39.31 9.35
CA ILE A 186 -13.77 38.81 9.68
C ILE A 186 -14.22 39.36 11.03
N ASP A 187 -15.20 40.25 11.00
CA ASP A 187 -15.87 40.77 12.18
C ASP A 187 -17.14 39.95 12.47
N VAL A 188 -17.15 39.26 13.61
CA VAL A 188 -18.26 38.37 14.03
C VAL A 188 -19.49 39.13 14.56
N ASP A 189 -19.32 40.41 14.92
CA ASP A 189 -20.39 41.27 15.42
C ASP A 189 -21.11 42.02 14.28
N ALA A 190 -20.46 42.16 13.13
CA ALA A 190 -21.07 42.64 11.90
C ALA A 190 -21.93 41.56 11.19
N SER A 191 -22.77 42.00 10.25
CA SER A 191 -23.56 41.09 9.42
C SER A 191 -22.66 40.23 8.52
N GLN A 192 -23.01 38.96 8.29
CA GLN A 192 -22.28 38.10 7.34
C GLN A 192 -22.14 38.74 5.96
N GLN A 193 -23.18 39.44 5.51
CA GLN A 193 -23.22 40.08 4.19
C GLN A 193 -22.20 41.20 4.02
N SER A 194 -21.78 41.89 5.09
CA SER A 194 -20.77 42.96 4.99
C SER A 194 -19.39 42.43 4.55
N HIS A 195 -19.16 41.11 4.68
CA HIS A 195 -17.91 40.45 4.33
C HIS A 195 -17.87 39.93 2.89
N TYR A 196 -19.02 39.84 2.21
CA TYR A 196 -19.10 39.26 0.86
C TYR A 196 -18.28 40.05 -0.19
N PRO A 197 -18.23 41.40 -0.16
CA PRO A 197 -17.34 42.15 -1.04
C PRO A 197 -15.85 41.77 -0.86
N LYS A 198 -15.42 41.55 0.39
CA LYS A 198 -14.04 41.12 0.71
C LYS A 198 -13.75 39.71 0.20
N VAL A 199 -14.71 38.79 0.35
CA VAL A 199 -14.62 37.44 -0.22
C VAL A 199 -14.46 37.49 -1.74
N ARG A 200 -15.25 38.31 -2.44
CA ARG A 200 -15.14 38.47 -3.90
C ARG A 200 -13.78 39.05 -4.32
N ALA A 201 -13.31 40.08 -3.62
CA ALA A 201 -12.01 40.71 -3.89
C ALA A 201 -10.87 39.69 -3.74
N TRP A 202 -10.89 38.91 -2.66
CA TRP A 202 -9.90 37.86 -2.41
C TRP A 202 -9.95 36.75 -3.47
N LEU A 203 -11.15 36.33 -3.88
CA LEU A 203 -11.35 35.32 -4.94
C LEU A 203 -10.84 35.79 -6.31
N LYS A 204 -11.08 37.06 -6.66
CA LYS A 204 -10.58 37.66 -7.91
C LYS A 204 -9.05 37.59 -8.00
N GLN A 205 -8.37 37.83 -6.89
CA GLN A 205 -6.91 37.87 -6.83
C GLN A 205 -6.28 36.47 -6.78
N ASN A 206 -6.88 35.54 -6.03
CA ASN A 206 -6.27 34.23 -5.73
C ASN A 206 -6.81 33.09 -6.59
N PHE A 207 -7.97 33.26 -7.22
CA PHE A 207 -8.61 32.28 -8.08
C PHE A 207 -9.17 32.95 -9.36
N PRO A 208 -8.31 33.43 -10.29
CA PRO A 208 -8.77 34.09 -11.51
C PRO A 208 -9.52 33.15 -12.48
N ASN A 209 -9.38 31.83 -12.31
CA ASN A 209 -9.98 30.81 -13.17
C ASN A 209 -11.19 30.10 -12.54
N LEU A 210 -12.00 30.77 -11.71
CA LEU A 210 -13.20 30.18 -11.10
C LEU A 210 -14.31 29.84 -12.09
N SER A 211 -15.16 28.88 -11.74
CA SER A 211 -16.28 28.44 -12.60
C SER A 211 -17.26 29.56 -12.95
N VAL A 212 -17.34 30.57 -12.08
CA VAL A 212 -18.08 31.82 -12.25
C VAL A 212 -17.10 32.95 -11.85
N PRO A 213 -16.98 34.03 -12.64
CA PRO A 213 -16.17 35.20 -12.24
C PRO A 213 -16.52 35.66 -10.83
N ALA A 214 -15.52 36.10 -10.06
CA ALA A 214 -15.72 36.44 -8.65
C ALA A 214 -16.77 37.55 -8.44
N GLU A 215 -16.89 38.45 -9.41
CA GLU A 215 -17.88 39.53 -9.47
C GLU A 215 -19.31 39.01 -9.69
N GLU A 216 -19.47 37.88 -10.35
CA GLU A 216 -20.77 37.31 -10.75
C GLU A 216 -21.31 36.25 -9.76
N ILE A 217 -20.52 35.86 -8.76
CA ILE A 217 -20.97 34.92 -7.72
C ILE A 217 -22.18 35.53 -7.00
N SER A 218 -23.29 34.82 -6.81
CA SER A 218 -24.43 35.41 -6.07
C SER A 218 -24.18 35.46 -4.56
N ASP A 219 -24.77 36.43 -3.85
CA ASP A 219 -24.70 36.51 -2.39
C ASP A 219 -25.28 35.24 -1.72
N LYS A 220 -26.29 34.62 -2.33
CA LYS A 220 -26.86 33.35 -1.88
C LYS A 220 -25.84 32.21 -1.97
N THR A 221 -25.01 32.20 -3.01
CA THR A 221 -23.92 31.23 -3.17
C THR A 221 -22.84 31.44 -2.12
N ILE A 222 -22.44 32.70 -1.87
CA ILE A 222 -21.48 33.03 -0.81
C ILE A 222 -22.03 32.61 0.55
N GLN A 223 -23.26 33.02 0.87
CA GLN A 223 -23.95 32.67 2.10
C GLN A 223 -23.98 31.16 2.35
N LYS A 224 -24.37 30.35 1.35
CA LYS A 224 -24.45 28.89 1.48
C LYS A 224 -23.16 28.26 1.99
N HIS A 225 -22.00 28.78 1.57
CA HIS A 225 -20.69 28.24 1.92
C HIS A 225 -20.02 28.97 3.09
N PHE A 226 -20.33 30.26 3.27
CA PHE A 226 -19.73 31.13 4.28
C PHE A 226 -20.43 31.03 5.65
N SER A 227 -21.76 30.89 5.66
CA SER A 227 -22.56 30.94 6.89
C SER A 227 -22.20 29.85 7.91
N HIS A 228 -21.81 28.65 7.46
CA HIS A 228 -21.42 27.58 8.36
C HIS A 228 -20.19 27.98 9.20
N TYR A 229 -19.16 28.52 8.54
CA TYR A 229 -17.91 28.91 9.19
C TYR A 229 -18.07 30.16 10.06
N PHE A 230 -18.79 31.17 9.56
CA PHE A 230 -19.05 32.39 10.33
C PHE A 230 -19.86 32.10 11.61
N ASN A 231 -20.89 31.26 11.53
CA ASN A 231 -21.69 30.89 12.69
C ASN A 231 -20.89 30.05 13.71
N ALA A 232 -19.99 29.19 13.23
CA ALA A 232 -19.08 28.44 14.10
C ALA A 232 -18.14 29.40 14.84
N LEU A 233 -17.51 30.34 14.12
CA LEU A 233 -16.62 31.35 14.69
C LEU A 233 -17.33 32.25 15.71
N ARG A 234 -18.54 32.74 15.37
CA ARG A 234 -19.34 33.55 16.27
C ARG A 234 -19.76 32.81 17.55
N LYS A 235 -19.96 31.50 17.49
CA LYS A 235 -20.24 30.69 18.69
C LYS A 235 -19.01 30.56 19.57
N SER A 236 -17.82 30.35 19.00
CA SER A 236 -16.58 30.28 19.76
C SER A 236 -16.14 31.62 20.35
N SER A 237 -16.48 32.75 19.72
CA SER A 237 -16.11 34.09 20.22
C SER A 237 -17.04 34.65 21.30
N LYS A 238 -18.20 34.01 21.54
CA LYS A 238 -19.17 34.39 22.60
C LYS A 238 -19.04 33.53 23.87
N LEU A 239 -18.09 32.61 23.88
CA LEU A 239 -17.64 31.83 25.04
C LEU A 239 -16.42 32.53 25.65
#